data_AF-A0A2P5M5I3-F1
#
_entry.id   AF-A0A2P5M5I3-F1
#
_cell.length_a   1.000
_cell.length_b   1.000
_cell.length_c   1.000
_cell.angle_alpha   90.00
_cell.angle_beta   90.00
_cell.angle_gamma   90.00
#
_symmetry.space_group_name_H-M   'P 1'
#
loop_
_entity.id
_entity.type
_entity.pdbx_description
1 polymer ?
#
loop_
_entity_poly.entity_id
_entity_poly.type
_entity_poly.pdbx_seq_one_letter_code
_entity_poly.pdbx_strand_id
1 'polypeptide(L)'
;MALLLCGDIHMPRYGKNFVQTHKSVAVPTGFDSRRRLRPSNAGAHDAKDEMQQRNSGLTYAGAGVDIDAGNRFVDMIRPAVRSTRRSGADGEIGGFGGVFDLKAAGFSDPVLVAANDGVGTKVKIAIESGLHDT
;
A
#
# COMPACT_ATOMS: atom_id res chain seq x y z
N MET A 1 -29.00 16.94 18.96
CA MET A 1 -29.03 18.16 18.11
C MET A 1 -27.59 18.42 17.66
N ALA A 2 -27.19 17.78 16.56
CA ALA A 2 -25.84 17.89 16.03
C ALA A 2 -25.80 19.05 15.02
N LEU A 3 -25.10 20.13 15.37
CA LEU A 3 -24.74 21.16 14.39
C LEU A 3 -23.62 20.60 13.51
N LEU A 4 -23.96 20.22 12.28
CA LEU A 4 -23.01 20.13 11.18
C LEU A 4 -22.71 21.57 10.74
N LEU A 5 -21.53 22.09 11.07
CA LEU A 5 -21.00 23.27 10.37
C LEU A 5 -20.31 22.77 9.10
N CYS A 6 -21.05 22.80 8.00
CA CYS A 6 -20.51 22.70 6.65
C CYS A 6 -19.70 23.97 6.39
N GLY A 7 -18.36 23.87 6.40
CA GLY A 7 -17.49 24.95 5.96
C GLY A 7 -17.43 24.97 4.44
N ASP A 8 -17.87 26.07 3.85
CA ASP A 8 -17.80 26.36 2.41
C ASP A 8 -16.35 26.38 1.93
N ILE A 9 -15.87 25.26 1.36
CA ILE A 9 -14.65 25.23 0.57
C ILE A 9 -15.03 25.56 -0.87
N HIS A 10 -14.85 26.83 -1.23
CA HIS A 10 -14.91 27.31 -2.60
C HIS A 10 -13.74 26.71 -3.41
N MET A 11 -13.98 25.60 -4.11
CA MET A 11 -13.04 25.05 -5.09
C MET A 11 -13.23 25.69 -6.46
N PRO A 12 -12.16 26.19 -7.12
CA PRO A 12 -12.25 26.64 -8.50
C PRO A 12 -12.47 25.43 -9.43
N ARG A 13 -13.53 25.49 -10.23
CA ARG A 13 -13.88 24.48 -11.24
C ARG A 13 -12.78 24.40 -12.31
N TYR A 14 -11.87 23.43 -12.18
CA TYR A 14 -11.00 23.04 -13.29
C TYR A 14 -11.78 22.10 -14.22
N GLY A 15 -12.44 22.71 -15.21
CA GLY A 15 -13.00 22.01 -16.35
C GLY A 15 -11.89 21.47 -17.24
N LYS A 16 -11.75 20.15 -17.31
CA LYS A 16 -11.10 19.46 -18.43
C LYS A 16 -11.93 18.24 -18.79
N ASN A 17 -12.52 18.29 -19.99
CA ASN A 17 -13.22 17.19 -20.62
C ASN A 17 -12.24 16.03 -20.83
N PHE A 18 -12.30 15.02 -19.97
CA PHE A 18 -11.54 13.78 -20.15
C PHE A 18 -12.35 12.86 -21.08
N VAL A 19 -12.14 13.02 -22.38
CA VAL A 19 -12.61 12.06 -23.38
C VAL A 19 -11.69 10.84 -23.29
N GLN A 20 -12.22 9.73 -22.78
CA GLN A 20 -11.52 8.45 -22.72
C GLN A 20 -11.42 7.87 -24.14
N THR A 21 -10.33 8.14 -24.84
CA THR A 21 -10.00 7.45 -26.10
C THR A 21 -9.28 6.15 -25.77
N HIS A 22 -9.94 5.02 -26.00
CA HIS A 22 -9.30 3.71 -25.96
C HIS A 22 -8.33 3.60 -27.16
N LYS A 23 -7.03 3.80 -26.92
CA LYS A 23 -5.99 3.36 -27.86
C LYS A 23 -5.74 1.88 -27.65
N SER A 24 -6.32 1.06 -28.51
CA SER A 24 -5.95 -0.35 -28.67
C SER A 24 -4.53 -0.40 -29.23
N VAL A 25 -3.55 -0.79 -28.41
CA VAL A 25 -2.20 -1.08 -28.89
C VAL A 25 -2.19 -2.50 -29.46
N ALA A 26 -1.96 -2.62 -30.76
CA ALA A 26 -1.78 -3.91 -31.42
C ALA A 26 -0.42 -4.50 -31.00
N VAL A 27 -0.44 -5.72 -30.47
CA VAL A 27 0.77 -6.51 -30.19
C VAL A 27 1.22 -7.15 -31.51
N PRO A 28 2.46 -6.95 -31.98
CA PRO A 28 2.94 -7.57 -33.20
C PRO A 28 3.08 -9.09 -32.99
N THR A 29 2.21 -9.86 -33.62
CA THR A 29 2.32 -11.32 -33.73
C THR A 29 3.32 -11.66 -34.83
N GLY A 30 4.59 -11.82 -34.47
CA GLY A 30 5.63 -12.17 -35.44
C GLY A 30 6.94 -12.61 -34.77
N PHE A 31 6.96 -13.82 -34.23
CA PHE A 31 8.21 -14.49 -33.84
C PHE A 31 8.76 -15.26 -35.05
N ASP A 32 9.67 -14.63 -35.79
CA ASP A 32 10.38 -15.26 -36.92
C ASP A 32 11.52 -16.14 -36.37
N SER A 33 11.32 -17.45 -36.46
CA SER A 33 12.23 -18.49 -35.96
C SER A 33 13.51 -18.68 -36.80
N ARG A 34 13.78 -17.84 -37.81
CA ARG A 34 14.93 -18.01 -38.72
C ARG A 34 16.03 -16.96 -38.64
N ARG A 35 16.04 -16.07 -37.65
CA ARG A 35 17.19 -15.18 -37.42
C ARG A 35 18.25 -15.86 -36.54
N ARG A 36 19.11 -16.69 -37.14
CA ARG A 36 20.39 -17.11 -36.52
C ARG A 36 21.22 -15.86 -36.22
N LEU A 37 21.20 -15.40 -34.97
CA LEU A 37 22.16 -14.41 -34.48
C LEU A 37 23.53 -15.09 -34.38
N ARG A 38 24.53 -14.49 -35.04
CA ARG A 38 25.93 -14.89 -34.91
C ARG A 38 26.35 -14.75 -33.44
N PRO A 39 27.13 -15.69 -32.87
CA PRO A 39 27.62 -15.52 -31.52
C PRO A 39 28.63 -14.37 -31.52
N SER A 40 28.26 -13.25 -30.90
CA SER A 40 29.24 -12.27 -30.44
C SER A 40 29.89 -12.82 -29.18
N ASN A 41 31.23 -12.75 -29.13
CA ASN A 41 32.01 -13.13 -27.95
C ASN A 41 31.61 -12.26 -26.75
N ALA A 42 30.68 -12.74 -25.93
CA ALA A 42 30.38 -12.20 -24.62
C ALA A 42 30.95 -13.16 -23.57
N GLY A 43 31.73 -12.62 -22.64
CA GLY A 43 32.62 -13.36 -21.76
C GLY A 43 31.90 -14.32 -20.80
N ALA A 44 32.64 -15.36 -20.41
CA ALA A 44 32.26 -16.39 -19.44
C ALA A 44 31.96 -15.89 -17.99
N HIS A 45 31.86 -14.57 -17.79
CA HIS A 45 31.51 -13.94 -16.52
C HIS A 45 29.98 -13.79 -16.36
N ASP A 46 29.25 -13.51 -17.43
CA ASP A 46 27.78 -13.32 -17.39
C ASP A 46 27.01 -14.60 -17.01
N ALA A 47 27.52 -15.77 -17.43
CA ALA A 47 26.84 -17.04 -17.20
C ALA A 47 26.87 -17.51 -15.73
N LYS A 48 27.77 -16.97 -14.90
CA LYS A 48 27.89 -17.34 -13.48
C LYS A 48 26.87 -16.60 -12.61
N ASP A 49 26.56 -15.36 -12.95
CA ASP A 49 25.61 -14.52 -12.23
C ASP A 49 24.16 -14.98 -12.50
N GLU A 50 23.84 -15.40 -13.73
CA GLU A 50 22.54 -15.99 -14.06
C GLU A 50 22.30 -17.34 -13.36
N MET A 51 23.34 -18.14 -13.12
CA MET A 51 23.21 -19.45 -12.48
C MET A 51 23.07 -19.36 -10.96
N GLN A 52 23.62 -18.31 -10.32
CA GLN A 52 23.41 -18.05 -8.90
C GLN A 52 21.97 -17.61 -8.59
N GLN A 53 21.33 -16.83 -9.49
CA GLN A 53 19.93 -16.40 -9.32
C GLN A 53 18.91 -17.54 -9.44
N ARG A 54 19.22 -18.60 -10.19
CA ARG A 54 18.31 -19.75 -10.38
C ARG A 54 18.26 -20.71 -9.19
N ASN A 55 19.20 -20.60 -8.24
CA ASN A 55 19.33 -21.50 -7.11
C ASN A 55 19.01 -20.85 -5.75
N SER A 56 18.75 -19.54 -5.73
CA SER A 56 18.14 -18.86 -4.59
C SER A 56 16.65 -19.20 -4.57
N GLY A 57 16.25 -20.17 -3.74
CA GLY A 57 14.85 -20.47 -3.48
C GLY A 57 14.07 -19.21 -3.10
N LEU A 58 12.76 -19.18 -3.35
CA LEU A 58 11.90 -18.04 -3.00
C LEU A 58 12.02 -17.74 -1.51
N THR A 59 12.67 -16.62 -1.16
CA THR A 59 12.79 -16.16 0.22
C THR A 59 11.74 -15.10 0.52
N TYR A 60 11.31 -15.02 1.78
CA TYR A 60 10.38 -13.99 2.24
C TYR A 60 10.95 -12.58 2.03
N ALA A 61 12.26 -12.42 2.24
CA ALA A 61 12.99 -11.20 1.92
C ALA A 61 13.03 -10.91 0.40
N GLY A 62 13.16 -11.94 -0.44
CA GLY A 62 13.10 -11.83 -1.90
C GLY A 62 11.73 -11.39 -2.43
N ALA A 63 10.67 -11.55 -1.64
CA ALA A 63 9.34 -10.98 -1.91
C ALA A 63 9.22 -9.50 -1.47
N GLY A 64 10.30 -8.90 -0.97
CA GLY A 64 10.32 -7.51 -0.50
C GLY A 64 9.90 -7.32 0.96
N VAL A 65 9.85 -8.38 1.76
CA VAL A 65 9.46 -8.29 3.17
C VAL A 65 10.67 -8.22 4.10
N ASP A 66 10.76 -7.13 4.86
CA ASP A 66 11.72 -6.95 5.95
C ASP A 66 10.98 -7.03 7.30
N ILE A 67 11.17 -8.15 7.99
CA ILE A 67 10.53 -8.43 9.29
C ILE A 67 11.05 -7.46 10.36
N ASP A 68 12.35 -7.17 10.36
CA ASP A 68 12.96 -6.31 11.37
C ASP A 68 12.51 -4.87 11.18
N ALA A 69 12.37 -4.40 9.94
CA ALA A 69 11.76 -3.10 9.65
C ALA A 69 10.31 -3.02 10.14
N GLY A 70 9.53 -4.09 9.94
CA GLY A 70 8.17 -4.19 10.46
C GLY A 70 8.11 -4.07 11.99
N ASN A 71 8.96 -4.82 12.70
CA ASN A 71 9.02 -4.79 14.16
C ASN A 71 9.46 -3.41 14.69
N ARG A 72 10.49 -2.81 14.08
CA ARG A 72 10.91 -1.44 14.42
C ARG A 72 9.79 -0.43 14.22
N PHE A 73 9.02 -0.55 13.14
CA PHE A 73 7.88 0.32 12.88
C PHE A 73 6.79 0.18 13.94
N VAL A 74 6.42 -1.06 14.30
CA VAL A 74 5.44 -1.33 15.36
C VAL A 74 5.87 -0.68 16.68
N ASP A 75 7.14 -0.78 17.06
CA ASP A 75 7.64 -0.18 18.30
C ASP A 75 7.63 1.35 18.26
N MET A 76 7.91 1.97 17.12
CA MET A 76 7.83 3.43 16.95
C MET A 76 6.41 3.97 17.11
N ILE A 77 5.39 3.28 16.57
CA ILE A 77 4.00 3.78 16.61
C ILE A 77 3.24 3.37 17.88
N ARG A 78 3.78 2.44 18.69
CA ARG A 78 3.14 1.93 19.91
C ARG A 78 2.63 3.04 20.85
N PRO A 79 3.37 4.14 21.11
CA PRO A 79 2.88 5.22 21.96
C PRO A 79 1.66 5.94 21.36
N ALA A 80 1.67 6.18 20.03
CA ALA A 80 0.56 6.81 19.34
C ALA A 80 -0.70 5.94 19.40
N VAL A 81 -0.57 4.62 19.21
CA VAL A 81 -1.72 3.71 19.33
C VAL A 81 -2.23 3.64 20.77
N ARG A 82 -1.35 3.52 21.76
CA ARG A 82 -1.73 3.51 23.18
C ARG A 82 -2.47 4.77 23.62
N SER A 83 -2.22 5.92 22.97
CA SER A 83 -2.95 7.15 23.25
C SER A 83 -4.45 7.06 22.91
N THR A 84 -4.86 6.09 22.08
CA THR A 84 -6.25 5.85 21.67
C THR A 84 -7.00 4.83 22.53
N ARG A 85 -6.37 4.32 23.60
CA ARG A 85 -6.96 3.34 24.52
C ARG A 85 -8.28 3.81 25.11
N ARG A 86 -9.27 2.93 25.18
CA ARG A 86 -10.63 3.23 25.67
C ARG A 86 -11.29 1.98 26.27
N SER A 87 -12.44 2.13 26.92
CA SER A 87 -13.20 0.96 27.40
C SER A 87 -13.49 0.01 26.23
N GLY A 88 -13.22 -1.28 26.44
CA GLY A 88 -13.33 -2.30 25.39
C GLY A 88 -12.09 -2.49 24.51
N ALA A 89 -11.09 -1.61 24.51
CA ALA A 89 -9.84 -1.81 23.75
C ALA A 89 -8.61 -1.27 24.50
N ASP A 90 -7.63 -2.14 24.71
CA ASP A 90 -6.41 -1.88 25.46
C ASP A 90 -5.37 -1.03 24.71
N GLY A 91 -5.50 -0.90 23.38
CA GLY A 91 -4.59 -0.10 22.56
C GLY A 91 -3.23 -0.76 22.35
N GLU A 92 -3.15 -2.09 22.42
CA GLU A 92 -1.94 -2.86 22.12
C GLU A 92 -1.91 -3.32 20.65
N ILE A 93 -0.69 -3.42 20.10
CA ILE A 93 -0.43 -3.83 18.70
C ILE A 93 0.77 -4.78 18.63
N GLY A 94 0.87 -5.52 17.52
CA GLY A 94 1.94 -6.48 17.23
C GLY A 94 1.44 -7.86 16.80
N GLY A 95 0.14 -8.14 16.97
CA GLY A 95 -0.54 -9.29 16.37
C GLY A 95 -1.16 -8.98 15.01
N PHE A 96 -1.79 -9.97 14.40
CA PHE A 96 -2.47 -9.82 13.10
C PHE A 96 -3.79 -9.03 13.18
N GLY A 97 -4.39 -8.93 14.37
CA GLY A 97 -5.66 -8.24 14.58
C GLY A 97 -5.80 -7.66 15.98
N GLY A 98 -6.76 -6.74 16.13
CA GLY A 98 -7.16 -6.15 17.41
C GLY A 98 -8.54 -6.65 17.86
N VAL A 99 -8.85 -6.48 19.14
CA VAL A 99 -10.12 -6.89 19.73
C VAL A 99 -10.81 -5.67 20.36
N PHE A 100 -12.14 -5.64 20.28
CA PHE A 100 -12.97 -4.65 20.96
C PHE A 100 -14.08 -5.35 21.75
N ASP A 101 -14.03 -5.29 23.08
CA ASP A 101 -15.04 -5.83 23.99
C ASP A 101 -16.19 -4.83 24.19
N LEU A 102 -17.32 -5.12 23.55
CA LEU A 102 -18.54 -4.31 23.64
C LEU A 102 -19.18 -4.31 25.03
N LYS A 103 -19.04 -5.42 25.78
CA LYS A 103 -19.57 -5.53 27.14
C LYS A 103 -18.74 -4.69 28.09
N ALA A 104 -17.41 -4.76 28.02
CA ALA A 104 -16.52 -3.89 28.79
C ALA A 104 -16.66 -2.42 28.40
N ALA A 105 -17.08 -2.12 27.17
CA ALA A 105 -17.43 -0.78 26.72
C ALA A 105 -18.81 -0.29 27.19
N GLY A 106 -19.63 -1.15 27.81
CA GLY A 106 -20.92 -0.79 28.41
C GLY A 106 -22.11 -0.81 27.44
N PHE A 107 -21.98 -1.44 26.27
CA PHE A 107 -23.09 -1.53 25.32
C PHE A 107 -24.07 -2.66 25.68
N SER A 108 -25.36 -2.40 25.47
CA SER A 108 -26.44 -3.38 25.55
C SER A 108 -27.16 -3.41 24.20
N ASP A 109 -27.27 -4.60 23.59
CA ASP A 109 -27.86 -4.83 22.27
C ASP A 109 -27.35 -3.87 21.15
N PRO A 110 -26.02 -3.81 20.91
CA PRO A 110 -25.46 -2.88 19.93
C PRO A 110 -25.66 -3.37 18.49
N VAL A 111 -25.93 -2.42 17.58
CA VAL A 111 -25.80 -2.63 16.14
C VAL A 111 -24.46 -2.07 15.67
N LEU A 112 -23.66 -2.89 15.00
CA LEU A 112 -22.35 -2.48 14.48
C LEU A 112 -22.47 -2.00 13.04
N VAL A 113 -21.93 -0.81 12.78
CA VAL A 113 -21.77 -0.26 11.43
C VAL A 113 -20.29 -0.05 11.17
N ALA A 114 -19.81 -0.58 10.05
CA ALA A 114 -18.43 -0.43 9.61
C ALA A 114 -18.39 0.29 8.27
N ALA A 115 -17.39 1.14 8.09
CA ALA A 115 -17.09 1.81 6.84
C ALA A 115 -15.58 1.78 6.60
N ASN A 116 -15.19 1.70 5.33
CA ASN A 116 -13.82 1.85 4.89
C ASN A 116 -13.75 3.03 3.93
N ASP A 117 -12.71 3.84 4.03
CA ASP A 117 -12.49 4.98 3.16
C ASP A 117 -11.02 5.08 2.77
N GLY A 118 -10.77 5.57 1.56
CA GLY A 118 -9.45 5.76 1.01
C GLY A 118 -9.14 7.25 0.84
N VAL A 119 -7.93 7.65 1.20
CA VAL A 119 -7.46 9.05 1.07
C VAL A 119 -7.42 9.50 -0.41
N GLY A 120 -7.28 8.57 -1.35
CA GLY A 120 -7.28 8.84 -2.78
C GLY A 120 -6.01 9.58 -3.24
N THR A 121 -6.16 10.45 -4.25
CA THR A 121 -5.03 11.16 -4.87
C THR A 121 -4.36 12.19 -3.96
N LYS A 122 -4.95 12.52 -2.79
CA LYS A 122 -4.33 13.41 -1.81
C LYS A 122 -2.97 12.89 -1.31
N VAL A 123 -2.76 11.57 -1.31
CA VAL A 123 -1.46 10.95 -0.94
C VAL A 123 -0.32 11.43 -1.85
N LYS A 124 -0.58 11.69 -3.14
CA LYS A 124 0.45 12.21 -4.06
C LYS A 124 0.96 13.58 -3.63
N ILE A 125 0.04 14.45 -3.22
CA ILE A 125 0.38 15.80 -2.75
C ILE A 125 1.16 15.75 -1.44
N ALA A 126 0.81 14.85 -0.51
CA ALA A 126 1.56 14.66 0.74
C ALA A 126 3.01 14.22 0.49
N ILE A 127 3.22 13.29 -0.46
CA ILE A 127 4.55 12.83 -0.86
C ILE A 127 5.35 13.97 -1.50
N GLU A 128 4.75 14.72 -2.43
CA GLU A 128 5.42 15.81 -3.14
C GLU A 128 5.75 17.00 -2.23
N SER A 129 4.92 17.26 -1.21
CA SER A 129 5.14 18.35 -0.25
C SER A 129 6.08 17.98 0.89
N GLY A 130 6.34 16.68 1.11
CA GLY A 130 7.08 16.18 2.26
C GLY A 130 6.33 16.27 3.60
N LEU A 131 5.06 16.71 3.59
CA LEU A 131 4.23 16.87 4.79
C LEU A 131 3.25 15.71 4.92
N HIS A 132 3.36 14.97 6.03
CA HIS A 132 2.66 13.69 6.24
C HIS A 132 1.84 13.65 7.55
N ASP A 133 1.81 14.73 8.31
CA ASP A 133 1.13 14.88 9.60
C ASP A 133 -0.23 15.60 9.53
N THR A 134 -0.71 15.87 8.30
CA THR A 134 -1.93 16.67 7.99
C THR A 134 -3.04 15.88 7.32
#